data_AF-A0A935XFV0-F1
#
_entry.id   AF-A0A935XFV0-F1
#
_cell.length_a   1.000
_cell.length_b   1.000
_cell.length_c   1.000
_cell.angle_alpha   90.00
_cell.angle_beta   90.00
_cell.angle_gamma   90.00
#
_symmetry.space_group_name_H-M   'P 1'
#
loop_
_entity.id
_entity.type
_entity.pdbx_description
1 polymer ?
#
loop_
_entity_poly.entity_id
_entity_poly.type
_entity_poly.pdbx_seq_one_letter_code
_entity_poly.pdbx_strand_id
1 'polypeptide(L)'
;MDGRTIGTIAPSCAGDTLIDYINGFGAGVDRLLHCRYAVAAVDARGAGASMGTQQGFFMPDEARDAYEITEWLAAQSWSTGRWG
;
A
#
# COMPACT_ATOMS: atom_id res chain seq x y z
N MET A 1 33.09 -15.83 -10.84
CA MET A 1 32.90 -15.42 -9.43
C MET A 1 32.81 -13.90 -9.43
N ASP A 2 31.60 -13.36 -9.63
CA ASP A 2 31.34 -11.91 -9.59
C ASP A 2 30.64 -11.61 -8.27
N GLY A 3 31.21 -10.67 -7.51
CA GLY A 3 30.82 -10.32 -6.16
C GLY A 3 29.59 -9.43 -6.11
N ARG A 4 28.40 -10.02 -6.19
CA ARG A 4 27.17 -9.35 -5.79
C ARG A 4 27.08 -9.30 -4.28
N THR A 5 27.52 -8.19 -3.71
CA THR A 5 27.15 -7.76 -2.37
C THR A 5 25.62 -7.77 -2.31
N ILE A 6 25.03 -8.67 -1.53
CA ILE A 6 23.63 -8.58 -1.12
C ILE A 6 23.56 -7.27 -0.33
N GLY A 7 23.06 -6.21 -0.96
CA GLY A 7 22.96 -4.91 -0.32
C GLY A 7 22.22 -5.08 1.00
N THR A 8 22.88 -4.74 2.09
CA THR A 8 22.23 -4.59 3.39
C THR A 8 21.09 -3.61 3.16
N ILE A 9 19.84 -4.09 3.23
CA ILE A 9 18.66 -3.24 3.20
C ILE A 9 18.91 -2.15 4.25
N ALA A 10 18.86 -0.88 3.84
CA ALA A 10 19.08 0.23 4.76
C ALA A 10 18.21 0.01 6.01
N PRO A 11 18.70 0.29 7.23
CA PRO A 11 17.95 -0.01 8.45
C PRO A 11 16.55 0.63 8.49
N SER A 12 16.31 1.72 7.73
CA SER A 12 14.99 2.32 7.51
C SER A 12 13.98 1.41 6.79
N CYS A 13 14.46 0.34 6.15
CA CYS A 13 13.65 -0.62 5.40
C CYS A 13 13.56 -2.00 6.06
N ALA A 14 14.27 -2.26 7.16
CA ALA A 14 14.13 -3.48 7.97
C ALA A 14 13.03 -3.30 9.04
N GLY A 15 12.03 -4.19 9.06
CA GLY A 15 10.77 -4.06 9.81
C GLY A 15 10.94 -3.85 11.32
N ASP A 16 10.39 -2.76 11.88
CA ASP A 16 10.16 -2.64 13.32
C ASP A 16 8.69 -2.22 13.53
N THR A 17 7.84 -3.23 13.48
CA THR A 17 6.37 -3.13 13.39
C THR A 17 5.72 -2.43 14.59
N LEU A 18 6.41 -2.39 15.74
CA LEU A 18 5.87 -1.76 16.94
C LEU A 18 5.81 -0.22 16.83
N ILE A 19 6.80 0.39 16.17
CA ILE A 19 6.86 1.84 15.96
C ILE A 19 5.80 2.26 14.92
N ASP A 20 5.58 1.46 13.88
CA ASP A 20 4.57 1.71 12.85
C ASP A 20 3.13 1.64 13.42
N TYR A 21 2.90 0.79 14.43
CA TYR A 21 1.58 0.60 15.04
C TYR A 21 1.21 1.71 16.05
N ILE A 22 2.16 2.18 16.86
CA ILE A 22 1.89 3.16 17.93
C ILE A 22 1.70 4.58 17.37
N ASN A 23 2.39 4.93 16.29
CA ASN A 23 2.38 6.29 15.73
C ASN A 23 1.27 6.53 14.68
N GLY A 24 0.42 5.53 14.43
CA GLY A 24 -0.68 5.62 13.46
C GLY A 24 -0.23 5.58 11.99
N PHE A 25 -1.19 5.75 11.08
CA PHE A 25 -0.98 5.61 9.62
C PHE A 25 0.22 6.41 9.09
N GLY A 26 0.51 7.59 9.64
CA GLY A 26 1.58 8.48 9.16
C GLY A 26 2.99 7.88 9.20
N ALA A 27 3.39 7.26 10.32
CA ALA A 27 4.76 6.72 10.46
C ALA A 27 5.02 5.51 9.56
N GLY A 28 4.01 4.65 9.39
CA GLY A 28 4.08 3.52 8.46
C GLY A 28 4.20 3.96 7.00
N VAL A 29 3.51 5.04 6.61
CA VAL A 29 3.65 5.61 5.26
C VAL A 29 5.03 6.20 5.04
N ASP A 30 5.56 6.97 5.99
CA ASP A 30 6.89 7.58 5.88
C ASP A 30 7.97 6.53 5.59
N ARG A 31 7.92 5.40 6.30
CA ARG A 31 8.81 4.25 6.05
C ARG A 31 8.69 3.71 4.63
N LEU A 32 7.48 3.47 4.14
CA LEU A 32 7.24 2.95 2.78
C LEU A 32 7.78 3.90 1.72
N LEU A 33 7.60 5.21 1.92
CA LEU A 33 8.13 6.25 1.03
C LEU A 33 9.66 6.24 1.02
N HIS A 34 10.32 6.11 2.18
CA HIS A 34 11.78 5.96 2.26
C HIS A 34 12.27 4.70 1.53
N CYS A 35 11.48 3.63 1.53
CA CYS A 35 11.79 2.37 0.86
C CYS A 35 11.33 2.31 -0.61
N ARG A 36 11.00 3.46 -1.21
CA ARG A 36 10.70 3.61 -2.64
C ARG A 36 9.41 2.89 -3.06
N TYR A 37 8.46 2.74 -2.15
CA TYR A 37 7.10 2.30 -2.46
C TYR A 37 6.22 3.50 -2.79
N ALA A 38 5.27 3.29 -3.70
CA ALA A 38 4.10 4.15 -3.83
C ALA A 38 3.04 3.67 -2.82
N VAL A 39 2.34 4.60 -2.17
CA VAL A 39 1.25 4.31 -1.23
C VAL A 39 -0.01 5.00 -1.73
N ALA A 40 -1.12 4.27 -1.80
CA ALA A 40 -2.42 4.80 -2.17
C ALA A 40 -3.39 4.65 -1.00
N ALA A 41 -4.07 5.74 -0.64
CA ALA A 41 -5.19 5.73 0.30
C ALA A 41 -6.48 5.95 -0.51
N VAL A 42 -7.49 5.10 -0.29
CA VAL A 42 -8.74 5.14 -1.04
C VAL A 42 -9.92 5.06 -0.08
N ASP A 43 -10.90 5.92 -0.29
CA ASP A 43 -12.15 5.88 0.45
C ASP A 43 -13.02 4.71 -0.07
N ALA A 44 -13.55 3.90 0.85
CA ALA A 44 -14.47 2.83 0.49
C ALA A 44 -15.72 3.36 -0.23
N ARG A 45 -16.33 2.54 -1.08
CA ARG A 45 -17.57 2.88 -1.80
C ARG A 45 -18.65 3.40 -0.83
N GLY A 46 -19.19 4.58 -1.11
CA GLY A 46 -20.19 5.24 -0.25
C GLY A 46 -19.64 5.86 1.04
N ALA A 47 -18.32 5.98 1.18
CA ALA A 47 -17.64 6.67 2.28
C ALA A 47 -16.77 7.82 1.75
N GLY A 48 -16.47 8.78 2.63
CA GLY A 48 -15.58 9.91 2.29
C GLY A 48 -16.00 10.64 1.03
N ALA A 49 -15.09 10.72 0.06
CA ALA A 49 -15.34 11.30 -1.27
C ALA A 49 -15.77 10.27 -2.33
N SER A 50 -15.81 8.97 -1.99
CA SER A 50 -16.19 7.90 -2.91
C SER A 50 -17.70 7.82 -3.07
N MET A 51 -18.15 7.75 -4.33
CA MET A 51 -19.56 7.61 -4.69
C MET A 51 -20.11 6.21 -4.37
N GLY A 52 -21.43 6.05 -4.52
CA GLY A 52 -22.14 4.78 -4.39
C GLY A 52 -22.69 4.54 -2.98
N THR A 53 -23.07 3.30 -2.71
CA THR A 53 -23.65 2.88 -1.43
C THR A 53 -22.96 1.62 -0.93
N GLN A 54 -22.47 1.67 0.30
CA GLN A 54 -21.96 0.50 0.99
C GLN A 54 -23.14 -0.36 1.50
N GLN A 55 -23.19 -1.64 1.11
CA GLN A 55 -24.27 -2.56 1.52
C GLN A 55 -24.02 -3.19 2.91
N GLY A 56 -22.79 -3.08 3.42
CA GLY A 56 -22.35 -3.65 4.69
C GLY A 56 -20.83 -3.77 4.73
N PHE A 57 -20.29 -4.33 5.80
CA PHE A 57 -18.86 -4.62 5.90
C PHE A 57 -18.54 -6.01 5.32
N PHE A 58 -17.36 -6.17 4.71
CA PHE A 58 -16.88 -7.46 4.20
C PHE A 58 -17.78 -8.06 3.12
N MET A 59 -18.44 -7.21 2.34
CA MET A 59 -19.28 -7.63 1.22
C MET A 59 -18.41 -7.94 -0.01
N PRO A 60 -18.85 -8.82 -0.92
CA PRO A 60 -18.09 -9.15 -2.14
C PRO A 60 -17.72 -7.92 -2.98
N ASP A 61 -18.55 -6.88 -2.95
CA ASP A 61 -18.30 -5.62 -3.66
C ASP A 61 -17.04 -4.91 -3.16
N GLU A 62 -16.69 -5.03 -1.88
CA GLU A 62 -15.48 -4.44 -1.31
C GLU A 62 -14.22 -5.12 -1.87
N ALA A 63 -14.25 -6.45 -2.04
CA ALA A 63 -13.19 -7.19 -2.69
C ALA A 63 -13.08 -6.85 -4.19
N ARG A 64 -14.23 -6.59 -4.84
CA ARG A 64 -14.26 -6.13 -6.23
C ARG A 64 -13.66 -4.74 -6.39
N ASP A 65 -13.99 -3.82 -5.48
CA ASP A 65 -13.44 -2.47 -5.45
C ASP A 65 -11.91 -2.51 -5.28
N ALA A 66 -11.42 -3.32 -4.33
CA ALA A 66 -9.99 -3.52 -4.13
C ALA A 66 -9.28 -4.06 -5.38
N TYR A 67 -9.90 -5.00 -6.09
CA TYR A 67 -9.39 -5.52 -7.36
C TYR A 67 -9.29 -4.41 -8.43
N GLU A 68 -10.36 -3.66 -8.64
CA GLU A 68 -10.41 -2.62 -9.68
C GLU A 68 -9.40 -1.49 -9.42
N ILE A 69 -9.28 -1.08 -8.15
CA ILE A 69 -8.29 -0.09 -7.71
C ILE A 69 -6.87 -0.61 -7.95
N THR A 70 -6.59 -1.86 -7.57
CA THR A 70 -5.25 -2.47 -7.70
C THR A 70 -4.85 -2.57 -9.17
N GLU A 71 -5.74 -3.05 -10.04
CA GLU A 71 -5.49 -3.16 -11.47
C GLU A 71 -5.24 -1.78 -12.10
N TRP A 72 -6.04 -0.77 -11.73
CA TRP A 72 -5.84 0.59 -12.23
C TRP A 72 -4.48 1.16 -11.81
N LEU A 73 -4.09 0.99 -10.54
CA LEU A 73 -2.80 1.45 -10.06
C LEU A 73 -1.64 0.64 -10.67
N ALA A 74 -1.83 -0.66 -10.94
CA ALA A 74 -0.83 -1.54 -11.56
C ALA A 74 -0.47 -1.09 -12.98
N ALA A 75 -1.45 -0.55 -13.70
CA ALA A 75 -1.29 -0.07 -15.07
C ALA A 75 -0.52 1.27 -15.18
N GLN A 76 -0.26 1.95 -14.07
CA GLN A 76 0.41 3.25 -14.10
C GLN A 76 1.90 3.12 -14.44
N SER A 77 2.45 4.09 -15.18
CA SER A 77 3.85 4.06 -15.66
C SER A 77 4.90 4.08 -14.55
N TRP A 78 4.55 4.56 -13.36
CA TRP A 78 5.39 4.58 -12.17
C TRP A 78 5.30 3.30 -11.34
N SER A 79 4.37 2.40 -11.66
CA SER A 79 4.18 1.14 -10.94
C SER A 79 5.10 0.05 -11.48
N THR A 80 5.54 -0.83 -10.60
CA THR A 80 6.24 -2.06 -10.97
C THR A 80 5.28 -3.25 -11.16
N GLY A 81 3.99 -3.04 -10.96
CA GLY A 81 2.95 -4.08 -10.99
C GLY A 81 2.96 -5.03 -9.79
N ARG A 82 3.78 -4.78 -8.76
CA ARG A 82 3.86 -5.56 -7.52
C ARG A 82 3.10 -4.85 -6.40
N TRP A 83 2.25 -5.60 -5.69
CA TRP A 83 1.31 -5.11 -4.67
C TRP A 83 1.40 -5.97 -3.40
N GLY A 84 1.22 -5.36 -2.22
CA GLY A 84 1.28 -6.03 -0.92
C GLY A 84 1.10 -5.09 0.26
#